data_AF-A0A246JVF8-F1
#
_entry.id   AF-A0A246JVF8-F1
#
_cell.length_a   1.000
_cell.length_b   1.000
_cell.length_c   1.000
_cell.angle_alpha   90.00
_cell.angle_beta   90.00
_cell.angle_gamma   90.00
#
_symmetry.space_group_name_H-M   'P 1'
#
loop_
_entity.id
_entity.type
_entity.pdbx_description
1 polymer ?
#
loop_
_entity_poly.entity_id
_entity_poly.type
_entity_poly.pdbx_seq_one_letter_code
_entity_poly.pdbx_strand_id
1 'polypeptide(L)'
;MNIDRRLMTALALAGLASGCTPTDATFGNAVRQTMAAQVVNPDPQYDTAIPSTEAAKAGAAVDRYRNDKVKQPDTIRTTDTKTGSPQ
;
A
#
# COMPACT_ATOMS: atom_id res chain seq x y z
N MET A 1 19.60 -57.35 -27.71
CA MET A 1 19.65 -55.89 -27.46
C MET A 1 19.61 -55.71 -25.96
N ASN A 2 20.77 -55.50 -25.33
CA ASN A 2 20.90 -55.53 -23.88
C ASN A 2 21.00 -54.09 -23.41
N ILE A 3 19.87 -53.53 -23.00
CA ILE A 3 19.82 -52.17 -22.47
C ILE A 3 20.52 -52.17 -21.11
N ASP A 4 21.61 -51.41 -21.00
CA ASP A 4 22.45 -51.37 -19.82
C ASP A 4 21.68 -50.73 -18.65
N ARG A 5 21.50 -51.49 -17.56
CA ARG A 5 20.68 -51.08 -16.39
C ARG A 5 21.21 -49.79 -15.77
N ARG A 6 22.51 -49.53 -15.87
CA ARG A 6 23.16 -48.29 -15.41
C ARG A 6 22.70 -47.08 -16.22
N LEU A 7 22.55 -47.28 -17.53
CA LEU A 7 22.13 -46.24 -18.48
C LEU A 7 20.64 -45.90 -18.27
N MET A 8 19.80 -46.89 -17.96
CA MET A 8 18.40 -46.68 -17.56
C MET A 8 18.27 -45.91 -16.24
N THR A 9 19.07 -46.25 -15.22
CA THR A 9 19.05 -45.50 -13.95
C THR A 9 19.55 -44.06 -14.11
N ALA A 10 20.57 -43.83 -14.94
CA ALA A 10 21.05 -42.48 -15.21
C ALA A 10 20.01 -41.62 -15.94
N LEU A 11 19.31 -42.21 -16.91
CA LEU A 11 18.26 -41.52 -17.67
C LEU A 11 17.05 -41.17 -16.79
N ALA A 12 16.64 -42.08 -15.90
CA ALA A 12 15.56 -41.84 -14.96
C ALA A 12 15.89 -40.72 -13.96
N LEU A 13 17.13 -40.68 -13.45
CA LEU A 13 17.56 -39.66 -12.50
C LEU A 13 17.68 -38.27 -13.16
N ALA A 14 18.14 -38.21 -14.41
CA ALA A 14 18.16 -36.98 -15.20
C ALA A 14 16.75 -36.44 -15.47
N GLY A 15 15.79 -37.33 -15.77
CA GLY A 15 14.38 -36.95 -15.95
C GLY A 15 13.75 -36.35 -14.70
N LEU A 16 14.04 -36.91 -13.51
CA LEU A 16 13.54 -36.38 -12.23
C LEU A 16 14.18 -35.03 -11.86
N ALA A 17 15.47 -34.83 -12.14
CA ALA A 17 16.16 -33.56 -11.86
C ALA A 17 15.67 -32.40 -12.76
N SER A 18 15.01 -32.72 -13.87
CA SER A 18 14.49 -31.72 -14.82
C SER A 18 13.21 -31.02 -14.32
N GLY A 19 12.56 -31.56 -13.28
CA GLY A 19 11.33 -30.99 -12.71
C GLY A 19 11.53 -29.74 -11.83
N CYS A 20 12.78 -29.37 -11.53
CA CYS A 20 13.10 -28.19 -10.72
C CYS A 20 13.20 -26.89 -11.53
N THR A 21 12.99 -26.92 -12.85
CA THR A 21 12.88 -25.70 -13.65
C THR A 21 11.48 -25.10 -13.47
N PRO A 22 11.34 -23.78 -13.28
CA PRO A 22 10.03 -23.15 -13.22
C PRO A 22 9.25 -23.54 -14.49
N THR A 23 8.08 -24.16 -14.30
CA THR A 23 7.19 -24.60 -15.40
C THR A 23 6.71 -23.43 -16.26
N ASP A 24 6.85 -22.20 -15.77
CA ASP A 24 6.56 -20.97 -16.49
C ASP A 24 7.58 -19.87 -16.10
N ALA A 25 8.35 -19.39 -17.07
CA ALA A 25 9.30 -18.29 -16.90
C ALA A 25 8.61 -16.94 -16.59
N THR A 26 7.29 -16.86 -16.80
CA THR A 26 6.48 -15.68 -16.51
C THR A 26 5.76 -15.76 -15.16
N PHE A 27 6.05 -16.76 -14.32
CA PHE A 27 5.49 -16.84 -12.98
C PHE A 27 5.84 -15.57 -12.17
N GLY A 28 4.80 -14.86 -11.70
CA GLY A 28 4.93 -13.55 -11.02
C GLY A 28 4.87 -12.33 -11.95
N ASN A 29 4.74 -12.52 -13.27
CA ASN A 29 4.58 -11.43 -14.23
C ASN A 29 3.28 -10.64 -13.99
N ALA A 30 2.19 -11.30 -13.61
CA ALA A 30 0.95 -10.63 -13.24
C ALA A 30 1.16 -9.63 -12.10
N VAL A 31 1.87 -10.02 -11.03
CA VAL A 31 2.20 -9.14 -9.89
C VAL A 31 3.10 -7.98 -10.35
N ARG A 32 4.12 -8.25 -11.17
CA ARG A 32 4.99 -7.20 -11.71
C ARG A 32 4.25 -6.21 -12.60
N GLN A 33 3.31 -6.69 -13.41
CA GLN A 33 2.45 -5.87 -14.25
C GLN A 33 1.48 -5.02 -13.40
N THR A 34 0.89 -5.60 -12.35
CA THR A 34 0.06 -4.86 -11.38
C THR A 34 0.87 -3.76 -10.68
N MET A 35 2.09 -4.07 -10.24
CA MET A 35 2.96 -3.08 -9.61
C MET A 35 3.40 -1.98 -10.58
N ALA A 36 3.70 -2.32 -11.84
CA ALA A 36 4.06 -1.35 -12.86
C ALA A 36 2.89 -0.42 -13.21
N ALA A 37 1.66 -0.93 -13.23
CA ALA A 37 0.46 -0.14 -13.49
C ALA A 37 0.14 0.90 -12.39
N GLN A 38 0.70 0.73 -11.19
CA GLN A 38 0.56 1.71 -10.10
C GLN A 38 1.50 2.90 -10.23
N VAL A 39 2.53 2.82 -11.09
CA VAL A 39 3.49 3.91 -11.29
C VAL A 39 2.96 4.84 -12.37
N VAL A 40 2.48 6.01 -11.97
CA VAL A 40 2.13 7.10 -12.91
C VAL A 40 3.40 7.86 -13.27
N ASN A 41 3.78 7.83 -14.55
CA ASN A 41 4.92 8.58 -15.10
C ASN A 41 4.58 8.94 -16.56
N PRO A 42 4.63 10.21 -16.99
CA PRO A 42 5.09 11.41 -16.28
C PRO A 42 4.10 11.95 -15.26
N ASP A 43 4.55 12.93 -14.46
CA ASP A 43 3.67 13.66 -13.53
C ASP A 43 2.43 14.19 -14.26
N PRO A 44 1.24 14.16 -13.62
CA PRO A 44 0.02 14.67 -14.23
C PRO A 44 0.18 16.14 -14.63
N GLN A 45 0.04 16.42 -15.92
CA GLN A 45 -0.05 17.78 -16.45
C GLN A 45 -1.51 18.21 -16.38
N TYR A 46 -1.79 19.31 -15.69
CA TYR A 46 -3.13 19.87 -15.58
C TYR A 46 -3.26 21.07 -16.52
N ASP A 47 -4.30 21.08 -17.35
CA ASP A 47 -4.62 22.20 -18.24
C ASP A 47 -5.09 23.45 -17.46
N THR A 48 -5.48 23.26 -16.20
CA THR A 48 -5.95 24.30 -15.28
C THR A 48 -5.03 24.37 -14.05
N ALA A 49 -5.06 25.52 -13.36
CA ALA A 49 -4.31 25.66 -12.12
C ALA A 49 -4.71 24.55 -11.13
N ILE A 50 -3.71 23.82 -10.64
CA ILE A 50 -3.92 22.78 -9.63
C ILE A 50 -4.66 23.44 -8.46
N PRO A 51 -5.85 22.93 -8.07
CA PRO A 51 -6.57 23.48 -6.93
C PRO A 51 -5.65 23.44 -5.72
N SER A 52 -5.69 24.48 -4.89
CA SER A 52 -4.81 24.57 -3.73
C SER A 52 -4.94 23.31 -2.87
N THR A 53 -3.93 22.45 -2.92
CA THR A 53 -3.93 21.22 -2.14
C THR A 53 -3.68 21.56 -0.68
N GLU A 54 -4.46 20.98 0.21
CA GLU A 54 -4.38 21.21 1.66
C GLU A 54 -3.22 20.43 2.30
N ALA A 55 -2.14 20.17 1.57
CA ALA A 55 -0.96 19.43 2.03
C ALA A 55 -0.34 20.10 3.27
N ALA A 56 -0.27 21.44 3.27
CA ALA A 56 0.19 22.21 4.43
C ALA A 56 -0.72 22.02 5.66
N LYS A 57 -2.04 21.96 5.46
CA LYS A 57 -3.03 21.70 6.53
C LYS A 57 -2.92 20.27 7.06
N ALA A 58 -2.63 19.29 6.19
CA ALA A 58 -2.38 17.90 6.59
C ALA A 58 -1.11 17.79 7.46
N GLY A 59 -0.01 18.42 7.05
CA GLY A 59 1.22 18.48 7.86
C GLY A 59 0.98 19.15 9.22
N ALA A 60 0.31 20.31 9.22
CA ALA A 60 -0.05 21.01 10.44
C ALA A 60 -0.97 20.18 11.36
N ALA A 61 -1.88 19.36 10.81
CA ALA A 61 -2.71 18.46 11.61
C ALA A 61 -1.88 17.36 12.30
N VAL A 62 -0.96 16.74 11.57
CA VAL A 62 -0.04 15.74 12.12
C VAL A 62 0.79 16.31 13.26
N ASP A 63 1.35 17.51 13.07
CA ASP A 63 2.15 18.17 14.11
C ASP A 63 1.31 18.52 15.35
N ARG A 64 0.06 18.92 15.17
CA ARG A 64 -0.83 19.22 16.30
C ARG A 64 -1.19 17.99 17.11
N TYR A 65 -1.43 16.85 16.45
CA TYR A 65 -1.71 15.58 17.15
C TYR A 65 -0.49 15.02 17.88
N ARG A 66 0.71 15.19 17.33
CA ARG A 66 1.94 14.69 17.97
C ARG A 66 2.40 15.53 19.15
N ASN A 67 2.08 16.82 19.16
CA ASN A 67 2.57 17.77 20.16
C ASN A 67 1.47 18.29 21.10
N ASP A 68 0.31 17.64 21.15
CA ASP A 68 -0.86 18.05 21.96
C ASP A 68 -1.31 19.51 21.74
N LYS A 69 -1.05 20.06 20.55
CA LYS A 69 -1.48 21.42 20.14
C LYS A 69 -2.91 21.44 19.58
N VAL A 70 -3.75 20.53 20.05
CA VAL A 70 -5.16 20.44 19.67
C VAL A 70 -5.97 21.51 20.43
N LYS A 71 -7.09 21.96 19.84
CA LYS A 71 -8.00 22.89 20.53
C LYS A 71 -8.68 22.11 21.66
N GLN A 72 -8.62 22.62 22.87
CA GLN A 72 -9.32 22.01 24.00
C GLN A 72 -10.82 22.33 23.92
N PRO A 73 -11.69 21.41 24.38
CA PRO A 73 -13.12 21.68 24.44
C PRO A 73 -13.41 22.78 25.45
N ASP A 74 -14.25 23.75 25.07
CA ASP A 74 -14.80 24.71 26.02
C ASP A 74 -15.82 24.00 26.92
N THR A 75 -15.57 23.99 28.23
CA THR A 75 -16.52 23.43 29.19
C THR A 75 -17.59 24.47 29.50
N ILE A 76 -18.83 24.23 29.09
CA ILE A 76 -19.98 25.04 29.51
C ILE A 76 -20.53 24.42 30.79
N ARG A 77 -20.48 25.15 31.92
CA ARG A 77 -21.08 24.70 33.18
C ARG A 77 -22.53 25.15 33.23
N THR A 78 -23.44 24.25 33.60
CA THR A 78 -24.88 24.53 33.70
C THR A 78 -25.24 25.64 34.70
N THR A 79 -24.33 25.98 35.63
CA THR A 79 -24.49 27.08 36.59
C THR A 79 -24.10 28.46 36.03
N ASP A 80 -23.39 28.52 34.90
CA ASP A 80 -22.98 29.78 34.27
C ASP A 80 -24.10 30.35 33.39
N THR A 81 -25.06 29.51 33.01
CA THR A 81 -26.30 29.92 32.36
C THR A 81 -27.20 30.58 33.41
N LYS A 82 -27.27 31.91 33.43
CA LYS A 82 -28.26 32.66 34.22
C LYS A 82 -29.67 32.28 33.74
N THR A 83 -30.25 31.23 34.34
CA THR A 83 -31.67 30.91 34.21
C THR A 83 -32.46 32.04 34.87
N GLY A 84 -33.33 32.67 34.08
CA GLY A 84 -34.06 33.89 34.43
C GLY A 84 -34.94 33.72 35.67
N SER A 85 -34.95 34.77 36.49
CA SER A 85 -35.91 34.95 37.57
C SER A 85 -37.32 35.13 36.98
N PRO A 86 -38.35 34.40 37.47
CA PRO A 86 -39.74 34.74 37.16
C PRO A 86 -40.08 36.09 37.80
N GLN A 87 -40.72 36.97 37.02
CA GLN A 87 -41.36 38.19 37.51
C GLN A 87 -42.65 37.87 38.27
#